data_AF-A0A1M5UD63-F1
#
_entry.id   AF-A0A1M5UD63-F1
#
_cell.length_a   1.000
_cell.length_b   1.000
_cell.length_c   1.000
_cell.angle_alpha   90.00
_cell.angle_beta   90.00
_cell.angle_gamma   90.00
#
_symmetry.space_group_name_H-M   'P 1'
#
loop_
_entity.id
_entity.type
_entity.pdbx_description
1 polymer ?
#
loop_
_entity_poly.entity_id
_entity_poly.type
_entity_poly.pdbx_seq_one_letter_code
_entity_poly.pdbx_strand_id
1 'polypeptide(L)'
;MDINVVINQMIQLFLILGLGYFLNKIKLFDAELNQKLNKLLLNVTTPALIIASVGSLEPSNDSSEVLVVFLVAVTIFAILPFLSYILVKIMRIPNHQKGLYMFMTIFSNIGFMGFPVMKSIFGNQAVFYTSIFNMIFNFLVFTLGVFLINYGTEKEVKPNVKNLLTPGIISSIIAIIIYFLRIPIPTIFVSSFDMVGSITTPIAMMLIGSTLANIDIKEVFTEFRIYPYTIIKQILIPLAAYPILSYFITNPLILGVALINLAMPVANSAVLFATQYDGDLKLAAKSVFITTLLSVFTIPVIVALFL
;
A
#
# COMPACT_ATOMS: atom_id res chain seq x y z
N MET A 1 17.41 -4.30 -12.96
CA MET A 1 17.66 -3.02 -12.25
C MET A 1 18.88 -3.19 -11.35
N ASP A 2 19.69 -2.17 -11.03
CA ASP A 2 20.81 -2.37 -10.10
C ASP A 2 20.27 -2.55 -8.67
N ILE A 3 20.44 -3.74 -8.11
CA ILE A 3 19.98 -4.10 -6.76
C ILE A 3 20.52 -3.15 -5.70
N ASN A 4 21.73 -2.59 -5.91
CA ASN A 4 22.32 -1.62 -5.00
C ASN A 4 21.50 -0.32 -4.95
N VAL A 5 20.92 0.11 -6.07
CA VAL A 5 20.07 1.30 -6.12
C VAL A 5 18.81 1.09 -5.29
N VAL A 6 18.17 -0.08 -5.41
CA VAL A 6 16.96 -0.40 -4.63
C VAL A 6 17.25 -0.53 -3.14
N ILE A 7 18.35 -1.20 -2.78
CA ILE A 7 18.79 -1.29 -1.39
C ILE A 7 19.04 0.10 -0.82
N ASN A 8 19.76 0.96 -1.55
CA ASN A 8 20.05 2.33 -1.11
C ASN A 8 18.77 3.15 -0.91
N GLN A 9 17.82 3.08 -1.84
CA GLN A 9 16.54 3.77 -1.69
C GLN A 9 15.72 3.23 -0.52
N MET A 10 15.73 1.91 -0.30
CA MET A 10 15.05 1.33 0.84
C MET A 10 15.68 1.81 2.15
N ILE A 11 17.00 1.76 2.26
CA ILE A 11 17.72 2.32 3.42
C ILE A 11 17.34 3.79 3.63
N GLN A 12 17.31 4.61 2.59
CA GLN A 12 16.88 6.02 2.70
C GLN A 12 15.46 6.17 3.26
N LEU A 13 14.49 5.40 2.74
CA LEU A 13 13.11 5.41 3.24
C LEU A 13 13.03 4.97 4.71
N PHE A 14 13.83 3.97 5.09
CA PHE A 14 13.91 3.50 6.47
C PHE A 14 14.62 4.47 7.42
N LEU A 15 15.60 5.24 6.95
CA LEU A 15 16.20 6.32 7.73
C LEU A 15 15.18 7.43 8.02
N ILE A 16 14.35 7.80 7.03
CA ILE A 16 13.28 8.79 7.22
C ILE A 16 12.18 8.24 8.16
N LEU A 17 11.87 6.95 8.06
CA LEU A 17 11.00 6.27 9.02
C LEU A 17 11.60 6.32 10.43
N GLY A 18 12.89 6.01 10.58
CA GLY A 18 13.62 6.11 11.84
C GLY A 18 13.62 7.54 12.42
N LEU A 19 13.72 8.55 11.56
CA LEU A 19 13.55 9.95 11.96
C LEU A 19 12.16 10.19 12.54
N GLY A 20 11.09 9.79 11.85
CA GLY A 20 9.73 9.92 12.38
C GLY A 20 9.51 9.22 13.71
N TYR A 21 10.11 8.03 13.87
CA TYR A 21 10.12 7.31 15.15
C TYR A 21 10.79 8.15 16.25
N PHE A 22 11.97 8.68 15.98
CA PHE A 22 12.72 9.52 16.91
C PHE A 22 11.98 10.81 17.28
N LEU A 23 11.39 11.50 16.30
CA LEU A 23 10.62 12.72 16.51
C LEU A 23 9.41 12.49 17.43
N ASN A 24 8.77 11.32 17.36
CA ASN A 24 7.71 10.93 18.29
C ASN A 24 8.26 10.65 19.70
N LYS A 25 9.42 10.00 19.82
CA LYS A 25 10.03 9.72 21.13
C LYS A 25 10.44 10.99 21.87
N ILE A 26 10.88 12.03 21.17
CA ILE A 26 11.15 13.35 21.75
C ILE A 26 9.90 14.23 21.90
N LYS A 27 8.71 13.69 21.59
CA LYS A 27 7.39 14.37 21.65
C LYS A 27 7.26 15.58 20.71
N LEU A 28 8.09 15.69 19.67
CA LEU A 28 7.86 16.65 18.59
C LEU A 28 6.68 16.19 17.72
N PHE A 29 6.58 14.88 17.51
CA PHE A 29 5.37 14.27 16.95
C PHE A 29 4.53 13.71 18.09
N ASP A 30 3.23 13.90 17.99
CA ASP A 30 2.23 13.36 18.89
C ASP A 30 1.00 12.86 18.10
N ALA A 31 0.01 12.32 18.82
CA ALA A 31 -1.20 11.79 18.20
C ALA A 31 -1.97 12.85 17.40
N GLU A 32 -1.97 14.12 17.83
CA GLU A 32 -2.70 15.19 17.17
C GLU A 32 -2.01 15.59 15.86
N LEU A 33 -0.70 15.82 15.90
CA LEU A 33 0.09 16.13 14.72
C LEU A 33 0.02 14.98 13.71
N ASN A 34 0.12 13.73 14.15
CA ASN A 34 -0.01 12.56 13.29
C ASN A 34 -1.36 12.53 12.55
N GLN A 35 -2.45 12.85 13.24
CA GLN A 35 -3.77 12.94 12.59
C GLN A 35 -3.83 14.08 11.56
N LYS A 36 -3.27 15.24 11.87
CA LYS A 36 -3.20 16.38 10.95
C LYS A 36 -2.34 16.07 9.71
N LEU A 37 -1.16 15.47 9.91
CA LEU A 37 -0.27 15.04 8.83
C LEU A 37 -0.92 13.95 7.98
N ASN A 38 -1.63 13.00 8.58
CA ASN A 38 -2.38 11.98 7.85
C ASN A 38 -3.46 12.60 6.95
N LYS A 39 -4.23 13.57 7.47
CA LYS A 39 -5.23 14.31 6.68
C LYS A 39 -4.58 15.10 5.53
N LEU A 40 -3.47 15.80 5.79
CA LEU A 40 -2.70 16.50 4.75
C LEU A 40 -2.22 15.51 3.68
N LEU A 41 -1.73 14.35 4.12
CA LEU A 41 -1.20 13.32 3.24
C LEU A 41 -2.28 12.79 2.29
N LEU A 42 -3.42 12.35 2.85
CA LEU A 42 -4.50 11.71 2.10
C LEU A 42 -5.31 12.69 1.24
N ASN A 43 -5.47 13.94 1.69
CA ASN A 43 -6.36 14.90 1.04
C ASN A 43 -5.65 15.88 0.10
N VAL A 44 -4.34 16.06 0.25
CA VAL A 44 -3.60 17.09 -0.50
C VAL A 44 -2.39 16.51 -1.23
N THR A 45 -1.43 15.96 -0.49
CA THR A 45 -0.12 15.59 -1.08
C THR A 45 -0.20 14.35 -1.97
N THR A 46 -0.93 13.31 -1.54
CA THR A 46 -1.11 12.10 -2.35
C THR A 46 -1.94 12.38 -3.60
N PRO A 47 -3.08 13.11 -3.54
CA PRO A 47 -3.77 13.56 -4.75
C PRO A 47 -2.88 14.37 -5.69
N ALA A 48 -2.09 15.33 -5.17
CA ALA A 48 -1.16 16.10 -5.97
C ALA A 48 -0.10 15.21 -6.64
N LEU A 49 0.45 14.23 -5.91
CA LEU A 49 1.41 13.26 -6.43
C LEU A 49 0.80 12.42 -7.58
N ILE A 50 -0.44 11.96 -7.43
CA ILE A 50 -1.13 11.19 -8.46
C ILE A 50 -1.36 12.04 -9.72
N ILE A 51 -1.81 13.29 -9.57
CA ILE A 51 -2.02 14.19 -10.71
C ILE A 51 -0.70 14.58 -11.39
N ALA A 52 0.36 14.84 -10.62
CA ALA A 52 1.69 15.10 -11.14
C ALA A 52 2.24 13.89 -11.94
N SER A 53 1.91 12.67 -11.49
CA SER A 53 2.40 11.44 -12.12
C SER A 53 1.92 11.31 -13.56
N VAL A 54 0.65 11.60 -13.85
CA VAL A 54 0.12 11.57 -15.22
C VAL A 54 0.64 12.73 -16.06
N GLY A 55 0.80 13.92 -15.48
CA GLY A 55 1.31 15.10 -16.18
C GLY A 55 2.77 14.97 -16.61
N SER A 56 3.51 14.03 -16.02
CA SER A 56 4.90 13.72 -16.35
C SER A 56 5.04 12.58 -17.38
N LEU A 57 3.94 11.95 -17.79
CA LEU A 57 3.97 10.89 -18.79
C LEU A 57 4.02 11.50 -20.18
N GLU A 58 4.89 10.92 -21.02
CA GLU A 58 4.77 11.16 -22.45
C GLU A 58 3.44 10.56 -22.95
N PRO A 59 2.71 11.25 -23.83
CA PRO A 59 1.51 10.69 -24.46
C PRO A 59 1.89 9.43 -25.25
N SER A 60 1.78 8.25 -24.65
CA SER A 60 1.94 7.00 -25.38
C SER A 60 0.72 6.78 -26.28
N ASN A 61 0.97 6.33 -27.51
CA ASN A 61 -0.14 5.98 -28.41
C ASN A 61 -0.85 4.67 -28.01
N ASP A 62 -0.24 3.90 -27.12
CA ASP A 62 -0.73 2.60 -26.69
C ASP A 62 -1.42 2.70 -25.32
N SER A 63 -2.74 2.88 -25.36
CA SER A 63 -3.59 2.88 -24.18
C SER A 63 -3.85 1.48 -23.62
N SER A 64 -3.34 0.42 -24.28
CA SER A 64 -3.51 -0.95 -23.83
C SER A 64 -2.81 -1.21 -22.49
N GLU A 65 -1.71 -0.50 -22.19
CA GLU A 65 -0.99 -0.64 -20.92
C GLU A 65 -1.86 -0.31 -19.71
N VAL A 66 -2.64 0.77 -19.77
CA VAL A 66 -3.54 1.17 -18.68
C VAL A 66 -4.64 0.14 -18.49
N LEU A 67 -5.15 -0.42 -19.59
CA LEU A 67 -6.13 -1.51 -19.53
C LEU A 67 -5.51 -2.77 -18.92
N VAL A 68 -4.29 -3.13 -19.31
CA VAL A 68 -3.55 -4.27 -18.73
C VAL A 68 -3.35 -4.06 -17.23
N VAL A 69 -2.89 -2.89 -16.78
CA VAL A 69 -2.72 -2.57 -15.35
C VAL A 69 -4.05 -2.72 -14.61
N PHE A 70 -5.14 -2.18 -15.16
CA PHE A 70 -6.46 -2.28 -14.55
C PHE A 70 -6.92 -3.75 -14.44
N LEU A 71 -6.82 -4.52 -15.51
CA LEU A 71 -7.21 -5.94 -15.52
C LEU A 71 -6.36 -6.78 -14.58
N VAL A 72 -5.05 -6.55 -14.53
CA VAL A 72 -4.13 -7.20 -13.59
C VAL A 72 -4.52 -6.88 -12.15
N ALA A 73 -4.77 -5.60 -11.84
CA ALA A 73 -5.17 -5.19 -10.51
C ALA A 73 -6.50 -5.83 -10.09
N VAL A 74 -7.52 -5.81 -10.96
CA VAL A 74 -8.82 -6.48 -10.72
C VAL A 74 -8.61 -7.99 -10.48
N THR A 75 -7.79 -8.63 -11.31
CA THR A 75 -7.51 -10.07 -11.21
C THR A 75 -6.82 -10.42 -9.88
N ILE A 76 -5.81 -9.65 -9.49
CA ILE A 76 -5.13 -9.81 -8.20
C ILE A 76 -6.13 -9.68 -7.06
N PHE A 77 -6.94 -8.61 -7.06
CA PHE A 77 -7.94 -8.38 -6.01
C PHE A 77 -9.11 -9.37 -6.02
N ALA A 78 -9.37 -10.06 -7.13
CA ALA A 78 -10.34 -11.16 -7.20
C ALA A 78 -9.76 -12.48 -6.66
N ILE A 79 -8.47 -12.73 -6.85
CA ILE A 79 -7.78 -13.96 -6.41
C ILE A 79 -7.40 -13.91 -4.93
N LEU A 80 -6.94 -12.75 -4.44
CA LEU A 80 -6.45 -12.60 -3.06
C LEU A 80 -7.47 -13.03 -1.99
N PRO A 81 -8.79 -12.76 -2.10
CA PRO A 81 -9.78 -13.25 -1.16
C PRO A 81 -9.79 -14.77 -1.03
N PHE A 82 -9.73 -15.49 -2.16
CA PHE A 82 -9.67 -16.95 -2.18
C PHE A 82 -8.37 -17.47 -1.56
N LEU A 83 -7.24 -16.88 -1.92
CA LEU A 83 -5.94 -17.22 -1.35
C LEU A 83 -5.89 -16.97 0.16
N SER A 84 -6.49 -15.86 0.62
CA SER A 84 -6.55 -15.50 2.03
C SER A 84 -7.37 -16.52 2.84
N TYR A 85 -8.46 -17.04 2.27
CA TYR A 85 -9.28 -18.08 2.88
C TYR A 85 -8.52 -19.41 3.02
N ILE A 86 -7.74 -19.80 2.01
CA ILE A 86 -6.86 -20.97 2.08
C ILE A 86 -5.79 -20.75 3.15
N LEU A 87 -5.17 -19.58 3.17
CA LEU A 87 -4.09 -19.24 4.10
C LEU A 87 -4.51 -19.36 5.56
N VAL A 88 -5.68 -18.80 5.93
CA VAL A 88 -6.17 -18.89 7.31
C VAL A 88 -6.49 -20.32 7.74
N LYS A 89 -6.85 -21.21 6.81
CA LYS A 89 -7.03 -22.65 7.08
C LYS A 89 -5.71 -23.37 7.29
N ILE A 90 -4.74 -23.17 6.37
CA ILE A 90 -3.42 -23.81 6.44
C ILE A 90 -2.70 -23.40 7.73
N MET A 91 -2.73 -22.11 8.06
CA MET A 91 -2.09 -21.57 9.27
C MET A 91 -2.87 -21.84 10.57
N ARG A 92 -4.04 -22.50 10.49
CA ARG A 92 -4.92 -22.82 11.63
C ARG A 92 -5.20 -21.57 12.51
N ILE A 93 -5.54 -20.47 11.85
CA ILE A 93 -5.84 -19.20 12.52
C ILE A 93 -7.11 -19.34 13.36
N PRO A 94 -7.16 -18.82 14.61
CA PRO A 94 -8.34 -18.94 15.46
C PRO A 94 -9.50 -18.15 14.85
N ASN A 95 -10.75 -18.61 15.02
CA ASN A 95 -11.92 -18.04 14.35
C ASN A 95 -12.04 -16.52 14.50
N HIS A 96 -11.80 -15.99 15.71
CA HIS A 96 -11.89 -14.56 16.01
C HIS A 96 -10.82 -13.69 15.31
N GLN A 97 -9.73 -14.28 14.79
CA GLN A 97 -8.67 -13.56 14.07
C GLN A 97 -8.71 -13.79 12.55
N LYS A 98 -9.49 -14.78 12.07
CA LYS A 98 -9.51 -15.16 10.65
C LYS A 98 -9.84 -13.96 9.76
N GLY A 99 -10.85 -13.20 10.14
CA GLY A 99 -11.27 -12.00 9.41
C GLY A 99 -10.14 -10.98 9.24
N LEU A 100 -9.40 -10.69 10.31
CA LEU A 100 -8.26 -9.79 10.26
C LEU A 100 -7.12 -10.36 9.40
N TYR A 101 -6.76 -11.64 9.53
CA TYR A 101 -5.74 -12.25 8.66
C TYR A 101 -6.15 -12.22 7.17
N MET A 102 -7.44 -12.42 6.86
CA MET A 102 -7.94 -12.29 5.50
C MET A 102 -7.81 -10.86 5.00
N PHE A 103 -8.25 -9.87 5.80
CA PHE A 103 -8.08 -8.45 5.50
C PHE A 103 -6.61 -8.11 5.23
N MET A 104 -5.71 -8.49 6.14
CA MET A 104 -4.28 -8.23 6.03
C MET A 104 -3.66 -8.85 4.78
N THR A 105 -4.18 -9.98 4.32
CA THR A 105 -3.65 -10.68 3.13
C THR A 105 -4.06 -9.96 1.84
N ILE A 106 -5.31 -9.50 1.77
CA ILE A 106 -5.87 -8.83 0.60
C ILE A 106 -5.38 -7.38 0.50
N PHE A 107 -5.29 -6.69 1.64
CA PHE A 107 -5.03 -5.26 1.69
C PHE A 107 -3.58 -4.97 2.13
N SER A 108 -2.73 -4.72 1.14
CA SER A 108 -1.36 -4.24 1.35
C SER A 108 -1.27 -2.71 1.42
N ASN A 109 -0.19 -2.17 1.97
CA ASN A 109 0.01 -0.74 2.21
C ASN A 109 0.37 0.05 0.93
N ILE A 110 -0.55 0.10 -0.03
CA ILE A 110 -0.34 0.77 -1.31
C ILE A 110 -0.28 2.30 -1.13
N GLY A 111 -1.15 2.86 -0.29
CA GLY A 111 -1.26 4.31 -0.11
C GLY A 111 -0.09 4.95 0.63
N PHE A 112 0.32 4.42 1.79
CA PHE A 112 1.37 5.07 2.60
C PHE A 112 2.77 4.59 2.26
N MET A 113 2.93 3.34 1.82
CA MET A 113 4.25 2.79 1.50
C MET A 113 4.43 2.50 0.01
N GLY A 114 3.38 2.02 -0.68
CA GLY A 114 3.42 1.71 -2.10
C GLY A 114 3.82 2.92 -2.94
N PHE A 115 3.12 4.07 -2.83
CA PHE A 115 3.49 5.26 -3.62
C PHE A 115 4.94 5.72 -3.41
N PRO A 116 5.44 5.89 -2.17
CA PRO A 116 6.84 6.25 -1.94
C PRO A 116 7.86 5.27 -2.49
N VAL A 117 7.63 3.96 -2.29
CA VAL A 117 8.54 2.91 -2.77
C VAL A 117 8.55 2.86 -4.30
N MET A 118 7.37 2.93 -4.92
CA MET A 118 7.23 2.93 -6.39
C MET A 118 7.86 4.16 -7.02
N LYS A 119 7.64 5.36 -6.47
CA LYS A 119 8.28 6.59 -6.95
C LYS A 119 9.79 6.49 -6.86
N SER A 120 10.31 5.95 -5.77
CA SER A 120 11.75 5.82 -5.58
C SER A 120 12.32 4.84 -6.61
N ILE A 121 11.76 3.63 -6.71
CA ILE A 121 12.36 2.53 -7.49
C ILE A 121 12.18 2.75 -8.99
N PHE A 122 11.01 3.22 -9.41
CA PHE A 122 10.60 3.23 -10.81
C PHE A 122 10.16 4.61 -11.32
N GLY A 123 10.16 5.65 -10.48
CA GLY A 123 9.79 7.00 -10.88
C GLY A 123 8.28 7.24 -11.00
N ASN A 124 7.92 8.36 -11.65
CA ASN A 124 6.53 8.85 -11.71
C ASN A 124 5.60 7.93 -12.50
N GLN A 125 6.08 7.18 -13.50
CA GLN A 125 5.22 6.26 -14.26
C GLN A 125 4.67 5.13 -13.40
N ALA A 126 5.46 4.59 -12.47
CA ALA A 126 4.97 3.61 -11.52
C ALA A 126 3.96 4.18 -10.53
N VAL A 127 4.07 5.46 -10.16
CA VAL A 127 3.08 6.14 -9.31
C VAL A 127 1.71 6.15 -10.00
N PHE A 128 1.67 6.45 -11.29
CA PHE A 128 0.43 6.43 -12.07
C PHE A 128 -0.20 5.04 -12.09
N TYR A 129 0.55 3.98 -12.45
CA TYR A 129 0.04 2.61 -12.41
C TYR A 129 -0.37 2.17 -11.01
N THR A 130 0.38 2.57 -9.98
CA THR A 130 0.04 2.32 -8.58
C THR A 130 -1.25 3.01 -8.15
N SER A 131 -1.59 4.17 -8.72
CA SER A 131 -2.87 4.83 -8.44
C SER A 131 -4.07 4.02 -8.93
N ILE A 132 -3.92 3.27 -10.03
CA ILE A 132 -4.96 2.37 -10.55
C ILE A 132 -5.19 1.21 -9.56
N PHE A 133 -4.10 0.61 -9.06
CA PHE A 133 -4.18 -0.39 -7.98
C PHE A 133 -4.83 0.19 -6.71
N ASN A 134 -4.42 1.38 -6.31
CA ASN A 134 -4.94 2.07 -5.13
C ASN A 134 -6.44 2.41 -5.26
N MET A 135 -6.92 2.71 -6.47
CA MET A 135 -8.34 2.95 -6.73
C MET A 135 -9.18 1.70 -6.44
N ILE A 136 -8.78 0.54 -6.99
CA ILE A 136 -9.46 -0.74 -6.76
C ILE A 136 -9.34 -1.15 -5.29
N PHE A 137 -8.16 -1.00 -4.70
CA PHE A 137 -7.92 -1.20 -3.28
C PHE A 137 -8.91 -0.40 -2.41
N ASN A 138 -9.06 0.90 -2.65
CA ASN A 138 -9.92 1.74 -1.82
C ASN A 138 -11.39 1.37 -1.98
N PHE A 139 -11.84 1.04 -3.19
CA PHE A 139 -13.20 0.55 -3.39
C PHE A 139 -13.45 -0.74 -2.58
N LEU A 140 -12.51 -1.67 -2.61
CA LEU A 140 -12.65 -2.96 -1.93
C LEU A 140 -12.46 -2.88 -0.42
N VAL A 141 -11.57 -2.03 0.09
CA VAL A 141 -11.32 -1.92 1.53
C VAL A 141 -12.56 -1.38 2.26
N PHE A 142 -13.27 -0.44 1.65
CA PHE A 142 -14.52 0.13 2.20
C PHE A 142 -15.77 -0.71 1.92
N THR A 143 -15.66 -1.80 1.14
CA THR A 143 -16.74 -2.76 0.89
C THR A 143 -16.42 -4.12 1.52
N LEU A 144 -15.59 -4.92 0.86
CA LEU A 144 -15.15 -6.23 1.32
C LEU A 144 -14.36 -6.15 2.64
N GLY A 145 -13.49 -5.14 2.79
CA GLY A 145 -12.67 -4.99 4.00
C GLY A 145 -13.48 -4.78 5.27
N VAL A 146 -14.58 -4.02 5.19
CA VAL A 146 -15.53 -3.83 6.30
C VAL A 146 -16.13 -5.15 6.75
N PHE A 147 -16.56 -5.99 5.79
CA PHE A 147 -17.12 -7.30 6.08
C PHE A 147 -16.07 -8.25 6.70
N LEU A 148 -14.84 -8.21 6.20
CA LEU A 148 -13.79 -9.13 6.62
C LEU A 148 -13.31 -8.89 8.05
N ILE A 149 -13.26 -7.65 8.56
CA ILE A 149 -12.74 -7.36 9.91
C ILE A 149 -13.48 -8.16 11.00
N ASN A 150 -14.78 -8.40 10.83
CA ASN A 150 -15.59 -9.20 11.75
C ASN A 150 -15.96 -10.58 11.21
N TYR A 151 -15.33 -11.03 10.12
CA TYR A 151 -15.55 -12.37 9.61
C TYR A 151 -15.13 -13.43 10.63
N GLY A 152 -16.06 -14.28 11.03
CA GLY A 152 -15.88 -15.27 12.08
C GLY A 152 -16.33 -14.81 13.48
N THR A 153 -16.95 -13.62 13.59
CA THR A 153 -17.66 -13.14 14.78
C THR A 153 -19.16 -13.02 14.50
N GLU A 154 -19.98 -12.83 15.55
CA GLU A 154 -21.44 -12.65 15.42
C GLU A 154 -21.84 -11.20 15.07
N LYS A 155 -20.87 -10.30 14.85
CA LYS A 155 -21.15 -8.87 14.63
C LYS A 155 -21.46 -8.59 13.16
N GLU A 156 -22.68 -8.14 12.89
CA GLU A 156 -23.02 -7.58 11.58
C GLU A 156 -22.45 -6.17 11.43
N VAL A 157 -21.72 -5.93 10.32
CA VAL A 157 -21.18 -4.62 10.00
C VAL A 157 -21.63 -4.20 8.61
N LYS A 158 -22.17 -2.97 8.51
CA LYS A 158 -22.60 -2.39 7.24
C LYS A 158 -21.53 -1.45 6.67
N PRO A 159 -21.22 -1.55 5.36
CA PRO A 159 -20.31 -0.62 4.71
C PRO A 159 -20.91 0.79 4.70
N ASN A 160 -20.07 1.80 4.94
CA ASN A 160 -20.47 3.19 4.81
C ASN A 160 -20.13 3.70 3.41
N VAL A 161 -21.15 3.80 2.56
CA VAL A 161 -21.04 4.20 1.15
C VAL A 161 -20.40 5.59 0.99
N LYS A 162 -20.52 6.48 2.00
CA LYS A 162 -19.90 7.81 1.97
C LYS A 162 -18.36 7.77 1.96
N ASN A 163 -17.76 6.66 2.39
CA ASN A 163 -16.31 6.52 2.43
C ASN A 163 -15.71 6.01 1.12
N LEU A 164 -16.54 5.69 0.11
CA LEU A 164 -16.09 5.17 -1.18
C LEU A 164 -15.45 6.23 -2.09
N LEU A 165 -15.70 7.52 -1.87
CA LEU A 165 -15.13 8.60 -2.67
C LEU A 165 -14.10 9.37 -1.86
N THR A 166 -12.91 8.79 -1.75
CA THR A 166 -11.76 9.48 -1.13
C THR A 166 -11.07 10.40 -2.14
N PRO A 167 -10.37 11.46 -1.69
CA PRO A 167 -9.56 12.30 -2.58
C PRO A 167 -8.54 11.50 -3.40
N GLY A 168 -8.00 10.40 -2.85
CA GLY A 168 -7.13 9.46 -3.57
C GLY A 168 -7.82 8.75 -4.73
N ILE A 169 -9.07 8.28 -4.56
CA ILE A 169 -9.85 7.71 -5.67
C ILE A 169 -10.15 8.78 -6.71
N ILE A 170 -10.63 9.95 -6.27
CA ILE A 170 -11.02 11.04 -7.17
C ILE A 170 -9.83 11.48 -8.02
N SER A 171 -8.66 11.69 -7.42
CA SER A 171 -7.44 12.02 -8.15
C SER A 171 -6.97 10.91 -9.08
N SER A 172 -7.12 9.63 -8.72
CA SER A 172 -6.81 8.51 -9.61
C SER A 172 -7.73 8.50 -10.84
N ILE A 173 -9.04 8.73 -10.64
CA ILE A 173 -10.01 8.84 -11.74
C ILE A 173 -9.68 10.03 -12.64
N ILE A 174 -9.40 11.20 -12.05
CA ILE A 174 -9.01 12.40 -12.81
C ILE A 174 -7.73 12.12 -13.60
N ALA A 175 -6.73 11.47 -13.00
CA ALA A 175 -5.49 11.13 -13.68
C ALA A 175 -5.73 10.20 -14.87
N ILE A 176 -6.57 9.17 -14.71
CA ILE A 176 -6.96 8.27 -15.80
C ILE A 176 -7.69 9.04 -16.92
N ILE A 177 -8.62 9.94 -16.57
CA ILE A 177 -9.34 10.77 -17.54
C ILE A 177 -8.36 11.66 -18.33
N ILE A 178 -7.44 12.33 -17.63
CA ILE A 178 -6.40 13.17 -18.26
C ILE A 178 -5.56 12.33 -19.23
N TYR A 179 -5.15 11.13 -18.83
CA TYR A 179 -4.35 10.23 -19.65
C TYR A 179 -5.08 9.83 -20.94
N PHE A 180 -6.32 9.34 -20.85
CA PHE A 180 -7.07 8.87 -22.02
C PHE A 180 -7.50 10.00 -22.95
N LEU A 181 -7.92 11.15 -22.40
CA LEU A 181 -8.30 12.32 -23.19
C LEU A 181 -7.09 13.11 -23.70
N ARG A 182 -5.87 12.71 -23.32
CA ARG A 182 -4.60 13.38 -23.67
C ARG A 182 -4.66 14.88 -23.37
N ILE A 183 -5.26 15.25 -22.23
CA ILE A 183 -5.44 16.64 -21.86
C ILE A 183 -4.06 17.24 -21.56
N PRO A 184 -3.60 18.25 -22.32
CA PRO A 184 -2.32 18.87 -22.04
C PRO A 184 -2.43 19.65 -20.71
N ILE A 185 -1.66 19.22 -19.71
CA ILE A 185 -1.52 19.99 -18.47
C ILE A 185 -0.37 20.99 -18.67
N PRO A 186 -0.58 22.30 -18.49
CA PRO A 186 0.51 23.28 -18.53
C PRO A 186 1.60 22.94 -17.52
N THR A 187 2.86 23.13 -17.90
CA THR A 187 4.04 22.79 -17.09
C THR A 187 4.00 23.39 -15.69
N ILE A 188 3.48 24.61 -15.55
CA ILE A 188 3.33 25.29 -14.26
C ILE A 188 2.45 24.52 -13.27
N PHE A 189 1.40 23.85 -13.76
CA PHE A 189 0.54 23.02 -12.90
C PHE A 189 1.22 21.70 -12.56
N VAL A 190 1.84 21.04 -13.55
CA VAL A 190 2.58 19.78 -13.31
C VAL A 190 3.68 20.00 -12.28
N SER A 191 4.49 21.05 -12.41
CA SER A 191 5.56 21.37 -11.46
C SER A 191 5.02 21.75 -10.09
N SER A 192 3.88 22.45 -10.02
CA SER A 192 3.24 22.78 -8.74
C SER A 192 2.71 21.52 -8.03
N PHE A 193 2.04 20.64 -8.77
CA PHE A 193 1.57 19.37 -8.23
C PHE A 193 2.74 18.45 -7.85
N ASP A 194 3.83 18.42 -8.60
CA ASP A 194 5.01 17.62 -8.23
C ASP A 194 5.71 18.19 -7.00
N MET A 195 5.82 19.52 -6.88
CA MET A 195 6.37 20.15 -5.68
C MET A 195 5.57 19.78 -4.44
N VAL A 196 4.24 19.88 -4.48
CA VAL A 196 3.36 19.44 -3.39
C VAL A 196 3.35 17.92 -3.22
N GLY A 197 3.46 17.16 -4.31
CA GLY A 197 3.46 15.69 -4.28
C GLY A 197 4.77 15.11 -3.74
N SER A 198 5.89 15.81 -3.91
CA SER A 198 7.22 15.37 -3.48
C SER A 198 7.34 15.22 -1.97
N ILE A 199 6.56 15.96 -1.19
CA ILE A 199 6.53 15.84 0.28
C ILE A 199 5.74 14.61 0.76
N THR A 200 4.97 13.95 -0.11
CA THR A 200 4.19 12.76 0.23
C THR A 200 5.09 11.66 0.79
N THR A 201 6.18 11.35 0.09
CA THR A 201 7.14 10.31 0.47
C THR A 201 7.74 10.54 1.88
N PRO A 202 8.39 11.67 2.16
CA PRO A 202 8.98 11.89 3.48
C PRO A 202 7.93 11.97 4.60
N ILE A 203 6.78 12.63 4.39
CA ILE A 203 5.72 12.68 5.41
C ILE A 203 5.16 11.29 5.69
N ALA A 204 4.92 10.47 4.65
CA ALA A 204 4.42 9.11 4.81
C ALA A 204 5.37 8.25 5.66
N MET A 205 6.66 8.27 5.32
CA MET A 205 7.68 7.50 6.05
C MET A 205 7.81 7.97 7.50
N MET A 206 7.83 9.29 7.74
CA MET A 206 7.87 9.83 9.10
C MET A 206 6.61 9.47 9.91
N LEU A 207 5.42 9.53 9.30
CA LEU A 207 4.15 9.18 9.94
C LEU A 207 4.11 7.69 10.31
N ILE A 208 4.57 6.81 9.42
CA ILE A 208 4.73 5.38 9.72
C ILE A 208 5.67 5.24 10.92
N GLY A 209 6.86 5.84 10.88
CA GLY A 209 7.84 5.79 11.98
C GLY A 209 7.28 6.25 13.32
N SER A 210 6.57 7.37 13.33
CA SER A 210 5.92 7.91 14.53
C SER A 210 4.81 6.98 15.05
N THR A 211 4.03 6.36 14.16
CA THR A 211 3.02 5.36 14.56
C THR A 211 3.69 4.15 15.21
N LEU A 212 4.81 3.66 14.66
CA LEU A 212 5.58 2.55 15.21
C LEU A 212 6.22 2.89 16.57
N ALA A 213 6.51 4.17 16.85
CA ALA A 213 7.07 4.60 18.12
C ALA A 213 6.12 4.48 19.31
N ASN A 214 4.82 4.40 19.05
CA ASN A 214 3.78 4.24 20.07
C ASN A 214 3.39 2.77 20.30
N ILE A 215 4.00 1.83 19.56
CA ILE A 215 3.76 0.39 19.73
C ILE A 215 4.73 -0.17 20.78
N ASP A 216 4.22 -0.93 21.73
CA ASP A 216 5.02 -1.63 22.72
C ASP A 216 5.81 -2.78 22.07
N ILE A 217 7.07 -2.48 21.71
CA ILE A 217 7.98 -3.39 21.02
C ILE A 217 8.04 -4.77 21.69
N LYS A 218 8.05 -4.82 23.03
CA LYS A 218 8.09 -6.08 23.78
C LYS A 218 6.87 -6.98 23.48
N GLU A 219 5.69 -6.39 23.31
CA GLU A 219 4.48 -7.14 22.99
C GLU A 219 4.42 -7.53 21.50
N VAL A 220 5.13 -6.84 20.62
CA VAL A 220 5.14 -7.16 19.17
C VAL A 220 5.73 -8.55 18.93
N PHE A 221 6.80 -8.91 19.65
CA PHE A 221 7.49 -10.19 19.46
C PHE A 221 6.78 -11.40 20.05
N THR A 222 5.61 -11.22 20.68
CA THR A 222 4.88 -12.34 21.30
C THR A 222 3.94 -13.08 20.34
N GLU A 223 3.63 -12.50 19.18
CA GLU A 223 2.72 -13.10 18.21
C GLU A 223 3.49 -13.92 17.16
N PHE A 224 3.89 -15.13 17.54
CA PHE A 224 4.72 -16.03 16.72
C PHE A 224 4.12 -16.36 15.34
N ARG A 225 2.79 -16.26 15.17
CA ARG A 225 2.11 -16.53 13.89
C ARG A 225 2.34 -15.44 12.84
N ILE A 226 2.70 -14.23 13.23
CA ILE A 226 2.94 -13.11 12.29
C ILE A 226 4.22 -13.33 11.49
N TYR A 227 5.25 -13.97 12.04
CA TYR A 227 6.52 -14.21 11.33
C TYR A 227 6.34 -15.10 10.08
N PRO A 228 5.81 -16.33 10.18
CA PRO A 228 5.55 -17.14 9.00
C PRO A 228 4.51 -16.48 8.09
N TYR A 229 3.51 -15.78 8.65
CA TYR A 229 2.55 -15.01 7.85
C TYR A 229 3.24 -13.95 6.99
N THR A 230 4.19 -13.22 7.55
CA THR A 230 4.93 -12.16 6.85
C THR A 230 5.73 -12.73 5.68
N ILE A 231 6.41 -13.85 5.89
CA ILE A 231 7.14 -14.57 4.82
C ILE A 231 6.16 -15.00 3.72
N ILE A 232 5.01 -15.56 4.10
CA ILE A 232 4.00 -15.97 3.11
C ILE A 232 3.52 -14.75 2.32
N LYS A 233 3.08 -13.69 3.00
CA LYS A 233 2.53 -12.48 2.39
C LYS A 233 3.53 -11.75 1.50
N GLN A 234 4.74 -11.48 2.01
CA GLN A 234 5.69 -10.59 1.34
C GLN A 234 6.67 -11.31 0.42
N ILE A 235 6.81 -12.63 0.53
CA ILE A 235 7.73 -13.42 -0.31
C ILE A 235 6.97 -14.47 -1.11
N LEU A 236 6.27 -15.40 -0.46
CA LEU A 236 5.70 -16.55 -1.17
C LEU A 236 4.54 -16.16 -2.10
N ILE A 237 3.68 -15.21 -1.72
CA ILE A 237 2.59 -14.74 -2.57
C ILE A 237 3.15 -14.06 -3.84
N PRO A 238 4.06 -13.06 -3.77
CA PRO A 238 4.70 -12.51 -4.96
C PRO A 238 5.45 -13.56 -5.79
N LEU A 239 6.17 -14.49 -5.14
CA LEU A 239 6.92 -15.57 -5.81
C LEU A 239 5.99 -16.49 -6.60
N ALA A 240 4.85 -16.87 -6.02
CA ALA A 240 3.84 -17.69 -6.70
C ALA A 240 3.08 -16.91 -7.79
N ALA A 241 2.90 -15.60 -7.62
CA ALA A 241 2.25 -14.75 -8.60
C ALA A 241 3.14 -14.48 -9.82
N TYR A 242 4.46 -14.41 -9.66
CA TYR A 242 5.42 -14.11 -10.74
C TYR A 242 5.23 -14.92 -12.02
N PRO A 243 5.22 -16.28 -12.03
CA PRO A 243 5.09 -17.04 -13.26
C PRO A 243 3.76 -16.81 -13.97
N ILE A 244 2.70 -16.54 -13.21
CA ILE A 244 1.37 -16.23 -13.77
C ILE A 244 1.38 -14.83 -14.37
N LEU A 245 1.86 -13.83 -13.61
CA LEU A 245 1.88 -12.44 -14.05
C LEU A 245 2.83 -12.20 -15.22
N SER A 246 4.03 -12.79 -15.21
CA SER A 246 5.01 -12.68 -16.29
C SER A 246 4.55 -13.30 -17.61
N TYR A 247 3.62 -14.26 -17.57
CA TYR A 247 3.00 -14.82 -18.77
C TYR A 247 2.04 -13.84 -19.46
N PHE A 248 1.29 -13.05 -18.68
CA PHE A 248 0.30 -12.09 -19.21
C PHE A 248 0.85 -10.68 -19.38
N ILE A 249 1.87 -10.29 -18.62
CA ILE A 249 2.42 -8.94 -18.58
C ILE A 249 3.78 -8.93 -19.26
N THR A 250 3.83 -8.34 -20.45
CA THR A 250 5.06 -8.18 -21.23
C THR A 250 5.90 -6.97 -20.80
N ASN A 251 5.25 -5.90 -20.30
CA ASN A 251 5.94 -4.70 -19.86
C ASN A 251 6.59 -4.92 -18.46
N PRO A 252 7.94 -4.85 -18.34
CA PRO A 252 8.64 -5.10 -17.08
C PRO A 252 8.26 -4.13 -15.95
N LEU A 253 7.91 -2.88 -16.28
CA LEU A 253 7.49 -1.89 -15.30
C LEU A 253 6.14 -2.25 -14.69
N ILE A 254 5.16 -2.64 -15.52
CA ILE A 254 3.83 -3.08 -15.04
C ILE A 254 3.96 -4.33 -14.18
N LEU A 255 4.79 -5.29 -14.61
CA LEU A 255 5.07 -6.51 -13.85
C LEU A 255 5.71 -6.18 -12.50
N GLY A 256 6.71 -5.29 -12.48
CA GLY A 256 7.35 -4.83 -11.25
C GLY A 256 6.39 -4.12 -10.30
N VAL A 257 5.53 -3.24 -10.82
CA VAL A 257 4.48 -2.58 -10.02
C VAL A 257 3.51 -3.61 -9.41
N ALA A 258 3.07 -4.61 -10.17
CA ALA A 258 2.18 -5.64 -9.65
C ALA A 258 2.84 -6.47 -8.53
N LEU A 259 4.09 -6.92 -8.74
CA LEU A 259 4.84 -7.72 -7.78
C LEU A 259 5.19 -6.96 -6.51
N ILE A 260 5.66 -5.72 -6.63
CA ILE A 260 5.99 -4.89 -5.46
C ILE A 260 4.71 -4.57 -4.67
N ASN A 261 3.58 -4.30 -5.32
CA ASN A 261 2.30 -4.11 -4.61
C ASN A 261 1.86 -5.36 -3.82
N LEU A 262 2.12 -6.56 -4.35
CA LEU A 262 1.89 -7.82 -3.62
C LEU A 262 2.86 -7.99 -2.44
N ALA A 263 4.12 -7.57 -2.60
CA ALA A 263 5.16 -7.65 -1.59
C ALA A 263 5.04 -6.58 -0.48
N MET A 264 4.23 -5.55 -0.71
CA MET A 264 4.00 -4.47 0.27
C MET A 264 3.51 -5.02 1.62
N PRO A 265 3.91 -4.38 2.74
CA PRO A 265 3.44 -4.77 4.07
C PRO A 265 1.94 -4.60 4.23
N VAL A 266 1.41 -5.06 5.37
CA VAL A 266 -0.01 -4.93 5.69
C VAL A 266 -0.43 -3.45 5.71
N ALA A 267 -1.61 -3.16 5.15
CA ALA A 267 -2.12 -1.80 5.09
C ALA A 267 -2.36 -1.21 6.48
N ASN A 268 -2.02 0.07 6.66
CA ASN A 268 -2.35 0.83 7.88
C ASN A 268 -3.87 0.92 8.12
N SER A 269 -4.68 0.74 7.07
CA SER A 269 -6.14 0.63 7.20
C SER A 269 -6.58 -0.55 8.08
N ALA A 270 -5.77 -1.59 8.26
CA ALA A 270 -6.08 -2.68 9.19
C ALA A 270 -6.27 -2.16 10.62
N VAL A 271 -5.42 -1.24 11.09
CA VAL A 271 -5.49 -0.62 12.42
C VAL A 271 -6.73 0.29 12.52
N LEU A 272 -6.97 1.11 11.49
CA LEU A 272 -8.13 1.99 11.42
C LEU A 272 -9.44 1.19 11.53
N PHE A 273 -9.58 0.15 10.72
CA PHE A 273 -10.81 -0.64 10.67
C PHE A 273 -10.96 -1.54 11.90
N ALA A 274 -9.87 -2.10 12.44
CA ALA A 274 -9.93 -2.84 13.70
C ALA A 274 -10.41 -1.93 14.85
N THR A 275 -10.01 -0.66 14.84
CA THR A 275 -10.50 0.34 15.82
C THR A 275 -11.98 0.67 15.58
N GLN A 276 -12.35 0.97 14.33
CA GLN A 276 -13.70 1.43 13.99
C GLN A 276 -14.77 0.34 14.15
N TYR A 277 -14.42 -0.91 13.89
CA TYR A 277 -15.34 -2.05 13.86
C TYR A 277 -15.09 -3.06 14.98
N ASP A 278 -14.39 -2.65 16.04
CA ASP A 278 -14.16 -3.44 17.26
C ASP A 278 -13.57 -4.84 16.97
N GLY A 279 -12.54 -4.85 16.12
CA GLY A 279 -11.71 -6.00 15.78
C GLY A 279 -10.43 -6.04 16.62
N ASP A 280 -9.52 -6.97 16.29
CA ASP A 280 -8.27 -7.15 17.04
C ASP A 280 -7.23 -6.06 16.72
N LEU A 281 -7.38 -4.91 17.39
CA LEU A 281 -6.51 -3.74 17.22
C LEU A 281 -5.04 -4.06 17.52
N LYS A 282 -4.78 -4.87 18.57
CA LYS A 282 -3.42 -5.22 18.97
C LYS A 282 -2.76 -6.06 17.88
N LEU A 283 -3.44 -7.08 17.37
CA LEU A 283 -2.92 -7.91 16.29
C LEU A 283 -2.69 -7.10 15.01
N ALA A 284 -3.61 -6.20 14.66
CA ALA A 284 -3.47 -5.34 13.48
C ALA A 284 -2.22 -4.44 13.59
N ALA A 285 -2.04 -3.76 14.72
CA ALA A 285 -0.89 -2.88 14.94
C ALA A 285 0.43 -3.66 14.92
N LYS A 286 0.51 -4.81 15.60
CA LYS A 286 1.69 -5.68 15.60
C LYS A 286 2.03 -6.18 14.19
N SER A 287 1.01 -6.56 13.41
CA SER A 287 1.20 -7.07 12.05
C SER A 287 1.68 -5.99 11.08
N VAL A 288 1.10 -4.79 11.15
CA VAL A 288 1.59 -3.63 10.39
C VAL A 288 3.04 -3.32 10.76
N PHE A 289 3.39 -3.33 12.06
CA PHE A 289 4.76 -3.10 12.51
C PHE A 289 5.74 -4.13 11.95
N ILE A 290 5.49 -5.43 12.17
CA ILE A 290 6.40 -6.50 11.79
C ILE A 290 6.59 -6.55 10.27
N THR A 291 5.48 -6.49 9.52
CA THR A 291 5.55 -6.55 8.05
C THR A 291 6.23 -5.32 7.47
N THR A 292 6.03 -4.14 8.05
CA THR A 292 6.75 -2.93 7.64
C THR A 292 8.24 -3.06 7.93
N LEU A 293 8.64 -3.52 9.12
CA LEU A 293 10.04 -3.70 9.47
C LEU A 293 10.73 -4.75 8.60
N LEU A 294 10.07 -5.88 8.32
CA LEU A 294 10.62 -6.93 7.46
C LEU A 294 10.68 -6.50 5.98
N SER A 295 9.85 -5.53 5.57
CA SER A 295 9.85 -5.04 4.18
C SER A 295 11.15 -4.39 3.73
N VAL A 296 12.01 -3.94 4.66
CA VAL A 296 13.41 -3.52 4.36
C VAL A 296 14.14 -4.58 3.54
N PHE A 297 13.90 -5.85 3.88
CA PHE A 297 14.60 -6.98 3.30
C PHE A 297 13.74 -7.66 2.25
N THR A 298 12.44 -7.84 2.50
CA THR A 298 11.58 -8.58 1.57
C THR A 298 11.41 -7.85 0.24
N ILE A 299 11.32 -6.52 0.22
CA ILE A 299 11.17 -5.78 -1.05
C ILE A 299 12.44 -5.90 -1.92
N PRO A 300 13.67 -5.63 -1.43
CA PRO A 300 14.88 -5.90 -2.20
C PRO A 300 15.02 -7.35 -2.65
N VAL A 301 14.60 -8.33 -1.83
CA VAL A 301 14.62 -9.74 -2.23
C VAL A 301 13.69 -10.00 -3.42
N ILE A 302 12.46 -9.49 -3.39
CA ILE A 302 11.51 -9.61 -4.51
C ILE A 302 12.07 -8.93 -5.77
N VAL A 303 12.68 -7.76 -5.61
CA VAL A 303 13.36 -7.09 -6.73
C VAL A 303 14.49 -7.95 -7.28
N ALA A 304 15.42 -8.39 -6.43
CA ALA A 304 16.58 -9.18 -6.85
C ALA A 304 16.21 -10.49 -7.57
N LEU A 305 15.09 -11.10 -7.19
CA LEU A 305 14.63 -12.35 -7.80
C LEU A 305 13.98 -12.16 -9.17
N PHE A 306 13.39 -10.99 -9.44
CA PHE A 306 12.43 -10.84 -10.55
C PHE A 306 12.61 -9.60 -11.45
N LEU A 307 13.45 -8.63 -11.08
CA LEU A 307 13.52 -7.28 -11.68
C LEU A 307 14.97 -6.75 -11.82
#